data_AF-A0A7W4UFB1-F1
#
_entry.id   AF-A0A7W4UFB1-F1
#
_cell.length_a   1.000
_cell.length_b   1.000
_cell.length_c   1.000
_cell.angle_alpha   90.00
_cell.angle_beta   90.00
_cell.angle_gamma   90.00
#
_symmetry.space_group_name_H-M   'P 1'
#
loop_
_entity.id
_entity.type
_entity.pdbx_description
1 polymer ?
#
loop_
_entity_poly.entity_id
_entity_poly.type
_entity_poly.pdbx_seq_one_letter_code
_entity_poly.pdbx_strand_id
1 'polypeptide(L)'
;MTRLTLGNVAKVTAVVVFLPLHAYLVLVIGAVRKDLRTSLEGLLYAGTFSTAVFVLDPWGPPALLALTAMGASGVRSWHLRDLWLPARRAWWKRGPAAASTVIEAVRRHRTIAVAGSEHLPSAVAWTRTHADRNRHRLPGDTHRTVLHICQVLDAVIAAEQREPTRDPRFEYELDAVAREYLPTVLRNYLAIPPSRLQERQPDGRTPDEELTEQLRILAGQAEALDAGRHRRLTAELSTTGNFLRDKYGHRQLDVSDSRVP
;
A
#
# COMPACT_ATOMS: atom_id res chain seq x y z
N MET A 1 -23.79 28.40 26.88
CA MET A 1 -24.64 27.19 26.89
C MET A 1 -24.02 26.16 25.95
N THR A 2 -23.29 25.21 26.51
CA THR A 2 -22.48 24.21 25.80
C THR A 2 -23.37 23.14 25.18
N ARG A 3 -23.36 23.02 23.85
CA ARG A 3 -24.08 21.96 23.12
C ARG A 3 -23.36 20.63 23.34
N LEU A 4 -23.64 19.99 24.47
CA LEU A 4 -23.35 18.57 24.69
C LEU A 4 -24.27 17.77 23.77
N THR A 5 -23.88 17.63 22.51
CA THR A 5 -24.51 16.67 21.62
C THR A 5 -24.28 15.27 22.19
N LEU A 6 -25.27 14.38 22.10
CA LEU A 6 -25.18 13.00 22.58
C LEU A 6 -23.90 12.30 22.08
N GLY A 7 -23.49 12.60 20.84
CA GLY A 7 -22.25 12.10 20.25
C GLY A 7 -20.98 12.61 20.93
N ASN A 8 -20.95 13.85 21.44
CA ASN A 8 -19.80 14.37 22.19
C ASN A 8 -19.72 13.78 23.59
N VAL A 9 -20.86 13.57 24.26
CA VAL A 9 -20.90 12.91 25.57
C VAL A 9 -20.35 11.49 25.44
N ALA A 10 -20.83 10.71 24.47
CA ALA A 10 -20.34 9.36 24.23
C ALA A 10 -18.83 9.29 23.95
N LYS A 11 -18.29 10.25 23.16
CA LYS A 11 -16.86 10.33 22.89
C LYS A 11 -16.05 10.65 24.15
N VAL A 12 -16.49 11.62 24.95
CA VAL A 12 -15.81 12.01 26.19
C VAL A 12 -15.85 10.86 27.19
N THR A 13 -17.00 10.19 27.36
CA THR A 13 -17.12 9.01 28.22
C THR A 13 -16.19 7.89 27.75
N ALA A 14 -16.12 7.62 26.44
CA ALA A 14 -15.20 6.64 25.91
C ALA A 14 -13.74 7.00 26.22
N VAL A 15 -13.32 8.25 26.01
CA VAL A 15 -11.96 8.68 26.36
C VAL A 15 -11.68 8.48 27.84
N VAL A 16 -12.57 8.94 28.73
CA VAL A 16 -12.37 8.84 30.19
C VAL A 16 -12.27 7.37 30.65
N VAL A 17 -13.06 6.47 30.07
CA VAL A 17 -13.05 5.03 30.43
C VAL A 17 -11.82 4.31 29.85
N PHE A 18 -11.40 4.62 28.62
CA PHE A 18 -10.29 3.93 27.94
C PHE A 18 -8.91 4.50 28.26
N LEU A 19 -8.83 5.75 28.74
CA LEU A 19 -7.58 6.39 29.14
C LEU A 19 -6.80 5.57 30.18
N PRO A 20 -7.35 5.20 31.35
CA PRO A 20 -6.61 4.44 32.37
C PRO A 20 -6.16 3.06 31.88
N LEU A 21 -6.84 2.50 30.88
CA LEU A 21 -6.52 1.20 30.30
C LEU A 21 -5.15 1.19 29.59
N HIS A 22 -4.64 2.35 29.19
CA HIS A 22 -3.31 2.49 28.58
C HIS A 22 -2.17 2.09 29.53
N ALA A 23 -2.34 2.26 30.84
CA ALA A 23 -1.32 1.87 31.83
C ALA A 23 -1.12 0.34 31.90
N TYR A 24 -2.09 -0.44 31.42
CA TYR A 24 -2.08 -1.90 31.48
C TYR A 24 -1.71 -2.57 30.15
N LEU A 25 -1.53 -1.80 29.07
CA LEU A 25 -1.28 -2.35 27.73
C LEU A 25 -0.05 -3.26 27.71
N VAL A 26 1.12 -2.76 28.14
CA VAL A 26 2.37 -3.52 28.10
C VAL A 26 2.27 -4.85 28.87
N LEU A 27 1.58 -4.84 30.02
CA LEU A 27 1.35 -6.03 30.84
C LEU A 27 0.51 -7.07 30.10
N VAL A 28 -0.61 -6.65 29.51
CA VAL A 28 -1.50 -7.54 28.75
C VAL A 28 -0.74 -8.18 27.60
N ILE A 29 0.12 -7.43 26.90
CA ILE A 29 0.83 -8.04 25.79
C ILE A 29 1.96 -8.97 26.22
N GLY A 30 2.75 -8.59 27.23
CA GLY A 30 3.74 -9.51 27.79
C GLY A 30 3.11 -10.86 28.14
N ALA A 31 1.93 -10.81 28.79
CA ALA A 31 1.18 -12.00 29.19
C ALA A 31 0.70 -12.82 27.98
N VAL A 32 0.14 -12.19 26.95
CA VAL A 32 -0.35 -12.88 25.73
C VAL A 32 0.79 -13.56 24.95
N ARG A 33 1.97 -12.91 24.88
CA ARG A 33 3.12 -13.44 24.15
C ARG A 33 4.02 -14.36 24.96
N LYS A 34 3.71 -14.58 26.25
CA LYS A 34 4.53 -15.37 27.19
C LYS A 34 5.97 -14.86 27.30
N ASP A 35 6.18 -13.56 27.08
CA ASP A 35 7.47 -12.92 27.30
C ASP A 35 7.53 -12.37 28.73
N LEU A 36 8.29 -13.06 29.57
CA LEU A 36 8.43 -12.73 30.99
C LEU A 36 9.03 -11.34 31.20
N ARG A 37 9.97 -10.92 30.36
CA ARG A 37 10.64 -9.62 30.53
C ARG A 37 9.65 -8.48 30.27
N THR A 38 8.90 -8.57 29.19
CA THR A 38 7.87 -7.61 28.83
C THR A 38 6.70 -7.62 29.83
N SER A 39 6.36 -8.79 30.38
CA SER A 39 5.34 -8.91 31.42
C SER A 39 5.74 -8.20 32.72
N LEU A 40 6.98 -8.38 33.17
CA LEU A 40 7.52 -7.71 34.36
C LEU A 40 7.58 -6.20 34.18
N GLU A 41 7.99 -5.74 32.98
CA GLU A 41 7.99 -4.32 32.63
C GLU A 41 6.57 -3.72 32.67
N GLY A 42 5.61 -4.43 32.10
CA GLY A 42 4.19 -4.05 32.16
C GLY A 42 3.62 -4.04 33.57
N LEU A 43 4.03 -5.00 34.42
CA LEU A 43 3.60 -5.09 35.82
C LEU A 43 4.07 -3.86 36.61
N LEU A 44 5.29 -3.39 36.35
CA LEU A 44 5.83 -2.18 36.96
C LEU A 44 4.99 -0.95 36.60
N TYR A 45 4.64 -0.78 35.33
CA TYR A 45 3.79 0.34 34.88
C TYR A 45 2.39 0.28 35.50
N ALA A 46 1.75 -0.89 35.46
CA ALA A 46 0.42 -1.11 36.01
C ALA A 46 0.40 -0.92 37.54
N GLY A 47 1.42 -1.41 38.24
CA GLY A 47 1.55 -1.26 39.69
C GLY A 47 1.80 0.19 40.10
N THR A 48 2.65 0.91 39.37
CA THR A 48 2.91 2.34 39.62
C THR A 48 1.64 3.17 39.42
N PHE A 49 0.91 2.92 38.34
CA PHE A 49 -0.38 3.58 38.07
C PHE A 49 -1.42 3.26 39.15
N SER A 50 -1.57 1.98 39.52
CA SER A 50 -2.55 1.56 40.53
C SER A 50 -2.25 2.17 41.90
N THR A 51 -0.98 2.21 42.29
CA THR A 51 -0.54 2.82 43.55
C THR A 51 -0.84 4.31 43.55
N ALA A 52 -0.55 4.99 42.43
CA ALA A 52 -0.80 6.43 42.30
C ALA A 52 -2.29 6.81 42.33
N VAL A 53 -3.18 5.94 41.84
CA VAL A 53 -4.62 6.21 41.75
C VAL A 53 -5.41 5.77 42.98
N PHE A 54 -5.07 4.62 43.57
CA PHE A 54 -5.87 3.99 44.62
C PHE A 54 -5.27 4.09 46.03
N VAL A 55 -3.95 4.30 46.14
CA VAL A 55 -3.26 4.37 47.44
C VAL A 55 -2.87 5.80 47.78
N LEU A 56 -2.46 6.56 46.76
CA LEU A 56 -2.12 7.97 46.88
C LEU A 56 -3.32 8.85 46.53
N ASP A 57 -3.35 10.06 47.07
CA ASP A 57 -4.37 11.04 46.74
C ASP A 57 -4.31 11.36 45.23
N PRO A 58 -5.39 11.18 44.46
CA PRO A 58 -5.40 11.40 43.02
C PRO A 58 -5.20 12.87 42.63
N TRP A 59 -5.12 13.78 43.59
CA TRP A 59 -4.89 15.21 43.37
C TRP A 59 -3.44 15.57 43.73
N GLY A 60 -2.71 16.16 42.77
CA GLY A 60 -1.35 16.67 42.99
C GLY A 60 -0.22 15.82 42.38
N PRO A 61 0.96 15.74 43.00
CA PRO A 61 2.14 15.03 42.46
C PRO A 61 1.90 13.56 42.06
N PRO A 62 1.08 12.77 42.79
CA PRO A 62 0.75 11.40 42.39
C PRO A 62 0.00 11.33 41.06
N ALA A 63 -0.81 12.33 40.71
CA ALA A 63 -1.49 12.40 39.42
C ALA A 63 -0.48 12.50 38.26
N LEU A 64 0.62 13.24 38.47
CA LEU A 64 1.71 13.33 37.49
C LEU A 64 2.42 11.98 37.34
N LEU A 65 2.62 11.24 38.44
CA LEU A 65 3.17 9.87 38.37
C LEU A 65 2.23 8.91 37.62
N ALA A 66 0.92 9.00 37.83
CA ALA A 66 -0.05 8.22 37.08
C ALA A 66 0.01 8.55 35.57
N LEU A 67 0.07 9.84 35.22
CA LEU A 67 0.17 10.29 33.83
C LEU A 67 1.50 9.90 33.17
N THR A 68 2.62 9.99 33.88
CA THR A 68 3.93 9.58 33.33
C THR A 68 4.00 8.07 33.15
N ALA A 69 3.48 7.27 34.09
CA ALA A 69 3.37 5.82 33.93
C ALA A 69 2.49 5.46 32.72
N MET A 70 1.37 6.17 32.54
CA MET A 70 0.47 5.96 31.41
C MET A 70 1.10 6.36 30.07
N GLY A 71 1.80 7.50 30.03
CA GLY A 71 2.53 7.97 28.85
C GLY A 71 3.69 7.05 28.48
N ALA A 72 4.50 6.63 29.46
CA ALA A 72 5.60 5.69 29.27
C ALA A 72 5.11 4.33 28.78
N SER A 73 4.04 3.80 29.40
CA SER A 73 3.36 2.59 28.92
C SER A 73 2.91 2.78 27.47
N GLY A 74 2.24 3.88 27.14
CA GLY A 74 1.78 4.19 25.77
C GLY A 74 2.91 4.21 24.73
N VAL A 75 4.00 4.95 24.99
CA VAL A 75 5.18 5.03 24.09
C VAL A 75 5.86 3.67 23.95
N ARG A 76 6.04 2.95 25.06
CA ARG A 76 6.63 1.62 25.04
C ARG A 76 5.75 0.63 24.28
N SER A 77 4.45 0.74 24.46
CA SER A 77 3.47 -0.05 23.76
C SER A 77 3.53 0.18 22.24
N TRP A 78 3.81 1.42 21.81
CA TRP A 78 4.01 1.73 20.40
C TRP A 78 5.31 1.13 19.84
N HIS A 79 6.39 1.10 20.62
CA HIS A 79 7.63 0.41 20.23
C HIS A 79 7.47 -1.12 20.18
N LEU A 80 6.66 -1.68 21.07
CA LEU A 80 6.33 -3.10 21.09
C LEU A 80 5.18 -3.46 20.14
N ARG A 81 4.75 -2.54 19.26
CA ARG A 81 3.66 -2.78 18.31
C ARG A 81 3.90 -4.02 17.47
N ASP A 82 5.16 -4.32 17.16
CA ASP A 82 5.55 -5.45 16.32
C ASP A 82 5.30 -6.81 17.02
N LEU A 83 5.15 -6.81 18.35
CA LEU A 83 4.83 -8.00 19.13
C LEU A 83 3.32 -8.30 19.16
N TRP A 84 2.43 -7.31 19.16
CA TRP A 84 0.98 -7.55 19.33
C TRP A 84 0.11 -7.19 18.15
N LEU A 85 0.55 -6.27 17.30
CA LEU A 85 0.06 -6.32 15.94
C LEU A 85 0.67 -7.61 15.39
N PRO A 86 -0.14 -8.62 14.99
CA PRO A 86 0.40 -9.69 14.16
C PRO A 86 1.07 -8.96 13.01
N ALA A 87 2.41 -9.01 12.90
CA ALA A 87 3.21 -8.30 11.89
C ALA A 87 2.37 -8.20 10.62
N ARG A 88 1.75 -7.02 10.41
CA ARG A 88 0.44 -6.87 9.74
C ARG A 88 0.16 -8.07 8.87
N ARG A 89 -0.57 -9.07 9.39
CA ARG A 89 -0.85 -10.30 8.64
C ARG A 89 -1.31 -9.85 7.27
N ALA A 90 -0.49 -10.15 6.27
CA ALA A 90 -0.59 -9.73 4.88
C ALA A 90 -1.80 -10.35 4.16
N TRP A 91 -2.87 -10.65 4.90
CA TRP A 91 -4.13 -11.15 4.39
C TRP A 91 -4.79 -10.12 3.50
N TRP A 92 -4.84 -8.84 3.88
CA TRP A 92 -5.47 -7.81 3.03
C TRP A 92 -4.55 -7.40 1.86
N LYS A 93 -3.30 -7.90 1.85
CA LYS A 93 -2.46 -8.09 0.65
C LYS A 93 -2.69 -9.49 0.05
N ARG A 94 -3.92 -9.98 -0.01
CA ARG A 94 -4.29 -11.12 -0.85
C ARG A 94 -4.27 -10.65 -2.31
N GLY A 95 -3.06 -10.74 -2.85
CA GLY A 95 -2.61 -10.43 -4.21
C GLY A 95 -1.31 -9.61 -4.18
N PRO A 96 -0.22 -10.01 -4.88
CA PRO A 96 0.42 -11.34 -5.00
C PRO A 96 1.51 -11.48 -3.92
N ALA A 97 1.27 -12.25 -2.85
CA ALA A 97 2.34 -12.55 -1.90
C ALA A 97 3.24 -13.73 -2.36
N ALA A 98 2.80 -14.53 -3.33
CA ALA A 98 3.67 -15.50 -3.98
C ALA A 98 4.60 -14.85 -5.03
N ALA A 99 4.35 -13.59 -5.42
CA ALA A 99 5.37 -12.73 -6.04
C ALA A 99 6.36 -12.12 -5.03
N SER A 100 6.07 -12.13 -3.72
CA SER A 100 6.93 -11.45 -2.73
C SER A 100 8.16 -12.27 -2.32
N THR A 101 8.09 -13.60 -2.40
CA THR A 101 9.28 -14.46 -2.31
C THR A 101 10.19 -14.27 -3.52
N VAL A 102 9.61 -13.98 -4.69
CA VAL A 102 10.35 -13.57 -5.88
C VAL A 102 10.92 -12.16 -5.72
N ILE A 103 10.18 -11.17 -5.21
CA ILE A 103 10.66 -9.78 -5.00
C ILE A 103 11.80 -9.71 -3.96
N GLU A 104 11.81 -10.54 -2.93
CA GLU A 104 12.93 -10.64 -1.98
C GLU A 104 14.17 -11.32 -2.61
N ALA A 105 13.98 -12.29 -3.52
CA ALA A 105 15.06 -12.87 -4.32
C ALA A 105 15.59 -11.90 -5.40
N VAL A 106 14.72 -11.04 -5.94
CA VAL A 106 15.04 -9.95 -6.87
C VAL A 106 15.82 -8.83 -6.16
N ARG A 107 15.48 -8.50 -4.91
CA ARG A 107 16.26 -7.56 -4.09
C ARG A 107 17.69 -8.05 -3.82
N ARG A 108 17.92 -9.37 -3.71
CA ARG A 108 19.28 -9.93 -3.59
C ARG A 108 20.09 -9.92 -4.88
N HIS A 109 19.46 -9.75 -6.05
CA HIS A 109 20.16 -9.58 -7.33
C HIS A 109 20.64 -8.14 -7.59
N ARG A 110 20.41 -7.22 -6.65
CA ARG A 110 20.79 -5.80 -6.76
C ARG A 110 22.28 -5.52 -6.47
N THR A 111 23.18 -6.41 -6.88
CA THR A 111 24.63 -6.19 -6.70
C THR A 111 25.45 -6.27 -7.98
N ILE A 112 24.84 -6.48 -9.15
CA ILE A 112 25.58 -6.43 -10.42
C ILE A 112 24.77 -5.65 -11.46
N ALA A 113 25.45 -4.68 -12.07
CA ALA A 113 25.08 -3.86 -13.23
C ALA A 113 24.23 -2.60 -12.96
N VAL A 114 24.93 -1.54 -12.57
CA VAL A 114 24.75 -0.23 -13.23
C VAL A 114 25.14 -0.43 -14.70
N ALA A 115 24.17 -0.73 -15.56
CA ALA A 115 24.33 -0.70 -17.01
C ALA A 115 22.97 -0.54 -17.69
N GLY A 116 22.83 0.52 -18.47
CA GLY A 116 21.79 0.63 -19.50
C GLY A 116 20.66 1.58 -19.16
N SER A 117 20.76 2.79 -19.70
CA SER A 117 19.65 3.61 -20.15
C SER A 117 18.80 2.89 -21.21
N GLU A 118 18.32 1.68 -20.94
CA GLU A 118 17.34 1.04 -21.82
C GLU A 118 16.09 1.92 -21.82
N HIS A 119 15.43 2.11 -22.95
CA HIS A 119 14.21 2.90 -22.99
C HIS A 119 13.04 1.98 -22.63
N LEU A 120 12.03 2.48 -21.91
CA LEU A 120 10.84 1.67 -21.54
C LEU A 120 10.25 0.85 -22.71
N PRO A 121 10.15 1.40 -23.95
CA PRO A 121 9.70 0.63 -25.11
C PRO A 121 10.56 -0.59 -25.44
N SER A 122 11.89 -0.51 -25.26
CA SER A 122 12.78 -1.64 -25.56
C SER A 122 12.60 -2.78 -24.56
N ALA A 123 12.35 -2.48 -23.29
CA ALA A 123 12.07 -3.49 -22.27
C ALA A 123 10.74 -4.24 -22.55
N VAL A 124 9.70 -3.51 -22.94
CA VAL A 124 8.40 -4.11 -23.33
C VAL A 124 8.53 -4.93 -24.62
N ALA A 125 9.25 -4.42 -25.62
CA ALA A 125 9.51 -5.14 -26.87
C ALA A 125 10.33 -6.42 -26.66
N TRP A 126 11.34 -6.37 -25.77
CA TRP A 126 12.11 -7.54 -25.37
C TRP A 126 11.21 -8.60 -24.76
N THR A 127 10.33 -8.20 -23.83
CA THR A 127 9.40 -9.13 -23.15
C THR A 127 8.45 -9.79 -24.14
N ARG A 128 7.87 -9.01 -25.06
CA ARG A 128 7.00 -9.52 -26.12
C ARG A 128 7.70 -10.57 -26.97
N THR A 129 8.90 -10.23 -27.47
CA THR A 129 9.71 -11.14 -28.29
C THR A 129 10.08 -12.40 -27.50
N HIS A 130 10.39 -12.27 -26.22
CA HIS A 130 10.74 -13.37 -25.34
C HIS A 130 9.55 -14.31 -25.10
N ALA A 131 8.34 -13.76 -24.95
CA ALA A 131 7.11 -14.52 -24.83
C ALA A 131 6.78 -15.26 -26.14
N ASP A 132 6.87 -14.58 -27.29
CA ASP A 132 6.59 -15.17 -28.61
C ASP A 132 7.49 -16.37 -28.91
N ARG A 133 8.81 -16.22 -28.65
CA ARG A 133 9.79 -17.31 -28.85
C ARG A 133 9.52 -18.52 -27.96
N ASN A 134 8.96 -18.31 -26.77
CA ASN A 134 8.70 -19.35 -25.79
C ASN A 134 7.23 -19.74 -25.69
N ARG A 135 6.40 -19.39 -26.69
CA ARG A 135 4.95 -19.64 -26.72
C ARG A 135 4.55 -21.06 -26.29
N HIS A 136 5.29 -22.06 -26.75
CA HIS A 136 5.01 -23.47 -26.49
C HIS A 136 5.28 -23.90 -25.03
N ARG A 137 6.04 -23.11 -24.25
CA ARG A 137 6.34 -23.37 -22.84
C ARG A 137 5.39 -22.65 -21.89
N LEU A 138 4.59 -21.72 -22.39
CA LEU A 138 3.66 -20.92 -21.60
C LEU A 138 2.33 -21.65 -21.42
N PRO A 139 1.80 -21.76 -20.19
CA PRO A 139 0.61 -22.54 -19.91
C PRO A 139 -0.67 -21.75 -20.28
N GLY A 140 -1.66 -22.46 -20.82
CA GLY A 140 -3.00 -21.91 -21.10
C GLY A 140 -2.99 -20.58 -21.84
N ASP A 141 -3.66 -19.58 -21.26
CA ASP A 141 -3.81 -18.23 -21.84
C ASP A 141 -2.71 -17.24 -21.44
N THR A 142 -1.70 -17.66 -20.68
CA THR A 142 -0.66 -16.74 -20.14
C THR A 142 0.07 -15.96 -21.21
N HIS A 143 0.32 -16.56 -22.38
CA HIS A 143 0.88 -15.83 -23.51
C HIS A 143 0.00 -14.65 -23.94
N ARG A 144 -1.32 -14.84 -24.05
CA ARG A 144 -2.25 -13.76 -24.42
C ARG A 144 -2.23 -12.68 -23.35
N THR A 145 -2.19 -13.07 -22.08
CA THR A 145 -2.08 -12.14 -20.95
C THR A 145 -0.79 -11.31 -21.03
N VAL A 146 0.36 -11.91 -21.31
CA VAL A 146 1.63 -11.16 -21.48
C VAL A 146 1.52 -10.17 -22.64
N LEU A 147 1.00 -10.58 -23.79
CA LEU A 147 0.82 -9.67 -24.93
C LEU A 147 -0.12 -8.52 -24.58
N HIS A 148 -1.21 -8.80 -23.87
CA HIS A 148 -2.15 -7.79 -23.43
C HIS A 148 -1.47 -6.77 -22.50
N ILE A 149 -0.71 -7.23 -21.50
CA ILE A 149 0.07 -6.35 -20.62
C ILE A 149 1.02 -5.48 -21.44
N CYS A 150 1.78 -6.09 -22.37
CA CYS A 150 2.71 -5.36 -23.23
C CYS A 150 2.01 -4.30 -24.10
N GLN A 151 0.80 -4.57 -24.59
CA GLN A 151 0.00 -3.62 -25.36
C GLN A 151 -0.46 -2.43 -24.52
N VAL A 152 -0.96 -2.69 -23.30
CA VAL A 152 -1.38 -1.63 -22.37
C VAL A 152 -0.18 -0.78 -21.97
N LEU A 153 0.95 -1.39 -21.63
CA LEU A 153 2.18 -0.67 -21.29
C LEU A 153 2.69 0.18 -22.46
N ASP A 154 2.70 -0.34 -23.70
CA ASP A 154 3.09 0.45 -24.87
C ASP A 154 2.17 1.68 -25.06
N ALA A 155 0.87 1.52 -24.86
CA ALA A 155 -0.08 2.62 -24.94
C ALA A 155 0.17 3.68 -23.86
N VAL A 156 0.39 3.25 -22.62
CA VAL A 156 0.70 4.14 -21.49
C VAL A 156 2.03 4.87 -21.69
N ILE A 157 3.07 4.16 -22.13
CA ILE A 157 4.39 4.74 -22.42
C ILE A 157 4.29 5.77 -23.55
N ALA A 158 3.58 5.44 -24.63
CA ALA A 158 3.38 6.36 -25.75
C ALA A 158 2.60 7.61 -25.32
N ALA A 159 1.62 7.46 -24.43
CA ALA A 159 0.88 8.59 -23.88
C ALA A 159 1.76 9.46 -22.97
N GLU A 160 2.54 8.85 -22.08
CA GLU A 160 3.46 9.56 -21.18
C GLU A 160 4.57 10.30 -21.93
N GLN A 161 5.05 9.75 -23.05
CA GLN A 161 6.01 10.43 -23.94
C GLN A 161 5.44 11.66 -24.64
N ARG A 162 4.14 11.64 -25.00
CA ARG A 162 3.47 12.79 -25.63
C ARG A 162 3.16 13.88 -24.62
N GLU A 163 2.70 13.49 -23.43
CA GLU A 163 2.29 14.41 -22.37
C GLU A 163 2.67 13.82 -21.02
N PRO A 164 3.81 14.25 -20.45
CA PRO A 164 4.29 13.73 -19.17
C PRO A 164 3.36 14.15 -18.03
N THR A 165 2.95 13.17 -17.24
CA THR A 165 2.13 13.36 -16.03
C THR A 165 2.92 14.08 -14.92
N ARG A 166 4.27 14.00 -14.96
CA ARG A 166 5.19 14.55 -13.95
C ARG A 166 4.87 14.08 -12.52
N ASP A 167 4.35 12.87 -12.39
CA ASP A 167 4.11 12.25 -11.09
C ASP A 167 5.21 11.21 -10.83
N PRO A 168 6.12 11.47 -9.86
CA PRO A 168 7.21 10.56 -9.55
C PRO A 168 6.75 9.15 -9.19
N ARG A 169 5.57 9.03 -8.57
CA ARG A 169 5.03 7.72 -8.21
C ARG A 169 4.55 6.95 -9.44
N PHE A 170 3.85 7.63 -10.35
CA PHE A 170 3.39 7.03 -11.60
C PHE A 170 4.57 6.60 -12.47
N GLU A 171 5.56 7.47 -12.64
CA GLU A 171 6.78 7.19 -13.39
C GLU A 171 7.53 5.99 -12.81
N TYR A 172 7.67 5.92 -11.49
CA TYR A 172 8.28 4.78 -10.81
C TYR A 172 7.49 3.48 -11.01
N GLU A 173 6.16 3.52 -10.87
CA GLU A 173 5.31 2.34 -11.03
C GLU A 173 5.37 1.81 -12.48
N LEU A 174 5.33 2.71 -13.48
CA LEU A 174 5.48 2.36 -14.90
C LEU A 174 6.85 1.73 -15.19
N ASP A 175 7.92 2.31 -14.65
CA ASP A 175 9.28 1.81 -14.83
C ASP A 175 9.48 0.42 -14.22
N ALA A 176 9.02 0.23 -12.98
CA ALA A 176 9.13 -1.03 -12.26
C ALA A 176 8.36 -2.16 -12.98
N VAL A 177 7.13 -1.90 -13.44
CA VAL A 177 6.33 -2.92 -14.15
C VAL A 177 6.99 -3.30 -15.47
N ALA A 178 7.43 -2.31 -16.27
CA ALA A 178 7.95 -2.54 -17.61
C ALA A 178 9.36 -3.16 -17.63
N ARG A 179 10.25 -2.76 -16.72
CA ARG A 179 11.66 -3.20 -16.73
C ARG A 179 11.97 -4.33 -15.77
N GLU A 180 11.30 -4.36 -14.62
CA GLU A 180 11.66 -5.26 -13.54
C GLU A 180 10.66 -6.40 -13.45
N TYR A 181 9.40 -6.11 -13.20
CA TYR A 181 8.44 -7.13 -12.77
C TYR A 181 8.04 -8.07 -13.90
N LEU A 182 7.52 -7.54 -15.01
CA LEU A 182 7.05 -8.37 -16.11
C LEU A 182 8.19 -9.20 -16.75
N PRO A 183 9.36 -8.61 -17.10
CA PRO A 183 10.48 -9.38 -17.62
C PRO A 183 10.96 -10.48 -16.66
N THR A 184 11.00 -10.18 -15.37
CA THR A 184 11.52 -11.12 -14.37
C THR A 184 10.58 -12.29 -14.10
N VAL A 185 9.27 -12.04 -14.00
CA VAL A 185 8.27 -13.12 -13.88
C VAL A 185 8.41 -14.11 -15.04
N LEU A 186 8.50 -13.59 -16.26
CA LEU A 186 8.64 -14.41 -17.46
C LEU A 186 9.97 -15.19 -17.48
N ARG A 187 11.10 -14.54 -17.14
CA ARG A 187 12.41 -15.21 -17.06
C ARG A 187 12.42 -16.32 -16.02
N ASN A 188 11.90 -16.04 -14.83
CA ASN A 188 11.94 -16.98 -13.71
C ASN A 188 11.13 -18.24 -14.02
N TYR A 189 9.93 -18.09 -14.59
CA TYR A 189 9.13 -19.24 -15.01
C TYR A 189 9.85 -20.06 -16.10
N LEU A 190 10.40 -19.39 -17.12
CA LEU A 190 11.08 -20.09 -18.22
C LEU A 190 12.41 -20.73 -17.80
N ALA A 191 13.01 -20.32 -16.69
CA ALA A 191 14.16 -20.97 -16.09
C ALA A 191 13.82 -22.29 -15.39
N ILE A 192 12.54 -22.55 -15.09
CA ILE A 192 12.10 -23.80 -14.44
C ILE A 192 12.21 -24.95 -15.46
N PRO A 193 12.85 -26.09 -15.10
CA PRO A 193 12.88 -27.27 -15.94
C PRO A 193 11.47 -27.79 -16.22
N PRO A 194 11.13 -28.17 -17.47
CA PRO A 194 9.78 -28.63 -17.83
C PRO A 194 9.27 -29.80 -16.97
N SER A 195 10.16 -30.67 -16.50
CA SER A 195 9.82 -31.80 -15.62
C SER A 195 9.28 -31.40 -14.25
N ARG A 196 9.56 -30.17 -13.78
CA ARG A 196 9.15 -29.69 -12.45
C ARG A 196 7.92 -28.77 -12.48
N LEU A 197 7.33 -28.51 -13.65
CA LEU A 197 6.18 -27.61 -13.77
C LEU A 197 4.90 -28.15 -13.10
N GLN A 198 4.82 -29.47 -12.88
CA GLN A 198 3.69 -30.11 -12.21
C GLN A 198 3.94 -30.39 -10.72
N GLU A 199 5.15 -30.10 -10.22
CA GLU A 199 5.47 -30.27 -8.81
C GLU A 199 4.83 -29.14 -7.99
N ARG A 200 4.10 -29.50 -6.94
CA ARG A 200 3.53 -28.50 -6.02
C ARG A 200 4.63 -27.89 -5.16
N GLN A 201 4.65 -26.57 -5.11
CA GLN A 201 5.53 -25.78 -4.26
C GLN A 201 5.05 -25.81 -2.79
N PRO A 202 5.86 -25.34 -1.81
CA PRO A 202 5.49 -25.33 -0.40
C PRO A 202 4.20 -24.55 -0.05
N ASP A 203 3.79 -23.64 -0.93
CA ASP A 203 2.54 -22.88 -0.84
C ASP A 203 1.32 -23.65 -1.40
N GLY A 204 1.54 -24.85 -1.93
CA GLY A 204 0.52 -25.75 -2.48
C GLY A 204 0.19 -25.54 -3.95
N ARG A 205 0.82 -24.56 -4.63
CA ARG A 205 0.56 -24.23 -6.05
C ARG A 205 1.60 -24.83 -6.98
N THR A 206 1.21 -25.10 -8.22
CA THR A 206 2.18 -25.42 -9.27
C THR A 206 2.81 -24.14 -9.83
N PRO A 207 4.02 -24.21 -10.43
CA PRO A 207 4.60 -23.11 -11.19
C PRO A 207 3.66 -22.49 -12.23
N ASP A 208 2.83 -23.30 -12.90
CA ASP A 208 1.86 -22.84 -13.91
C ASP A 208 0.75 -21.98 -13.29
N GLU A 209 0.21 -22.44 -12.15
CA GLU A 209 -0.79 -21.69 -11.38
C GLU A 209 -0.22 -20.37 -10.85
N GLU A 210 1.03 -20.41 -10.39
CA GLU A 210 1.69 -19.24 -9.84
C GLU A 210 2.01 -18.19 -10.92
N LEU A 211 2.52 -18.61 -12.09
CA LEU A 211 2.70 -17.72 -13.22
C LEU A 211 1.38 -17.03 -13.62
N THR A 212 0.31 -17.81 -13.72
CA THR A 212 -1.00 -17.32 -14.12
C THR A 212 -1.50 -16.23 -13.15
N GLU A 213 -1.35 -16.47 -11.84
CA GLU A 213 -1.73 -15.49 -10.83
C GLU A 213 -0.86 -14.22 -10.87
N GLN A 214 0.46 -14.37 -11.05
CA GLN A 214 1.38 -13.23 -11.14
C GLN A 214 1.06 -12.35 -12.36
N LEU A 215 0.82 -12.96 -13.51
CA LEU A 215 0.44 -12.24 -14.72
C LEU A 215 -0.93 -11.57 -14.59
N ARG A 216 -1.90 -12.20 -13.94
CA ARG A 216 -3.22 -11.58 -13.64
C ARG A 216 -3.05 -10.30 -12.84
N ILE A 217 -2.14 -10.29 -11.88
CA ILE A 217 -1.94 -9.10 -11.04
C ILE A 217 -1.18 -8.01 -11.80
N LEU A 218 -0.18 -8.38 -12.61
CA LEU A 218 0.50 -7.43 -13.47
C LEU A 218 -0.44 -6.81 -14.52
N ALA A 219 -1.40 -7.57 -15.05
CA ALA A 219 -2.45 -7.04 -15.91
C ALA A 219 -3.29 -5.98 -15.19
N GLY A 220 -3.78 -6.27 -13.98
CA GLY A 220 -4.51 -5.29 -13.19
C GLY A 220 -3.69 -4.03 -12.85
N GLN A 221 -2.37 -4.15 -12.65
CA GLN A 221 -1.49 -2.99 -12.46
C GLN A 221 -1.32 -2.16 -13.73
N ALA A 222 -1.14 -2.80 -14.89
CA ALA A 222 -1.04 -2.11 -16.17
C ALA A 222 -2.35 -1.36 -16.51
N GLU A 223 -3.50 -1.99 -16.28
CA GLU A 223 -4.81 -1.36 -16.43
C GLU A 223 -5.01 -0.20 -15.45
N ALA A 224 -4.52 -0.33 -14.21
CA ALA A 224 -4.59 0.75 -13.22
C ALA A 224 -3.73 1.96 -13.61
N LEU A 225 -2.56 1.74 -14.21
CA LEU A 225 -1.73 2.82 -14.77
C LEU A 225 -2.48 3.55 -15.90
N ASP A 226 -3.08 2.79 -16.83
CA ASP A 226 -3.85 3.36 -17.93
C ASP A 226 -5.07 4.17 -17.42
N ALA A 227 -5.88 3.58 -16.54
CA ALA A 227 -7.04 4.24 -15.96
C ALA A 227 -6.66 5.45 -15.08
N GLY A 228 -5.55 5.35 -14.33
CA GLY A 228 -5.03 6.42 -13.48
C GLY A 228 -4.70 7.67 -14.28
N ARG A 229 -4.17 7.50 -15.50
CA ARG A 229 -3.93 8.60 -16.43
C ARG A 229 -5.22 9.22 -16.95
N HIS A 230 -6.16 8.41 -17.44
CA HIS A 230 -7.44 8.90 -17.98
C HIS A 230 -8.26 9.70 -16.94
N ARG A 231 -8.24 9.27 -15.66
CA ARG A 231 -8.90 10.00 -14.57
C ARG A 231 -8.31 11.39 -14.35
N ARG A 232 -7.00 11.56 -14.48
CA ARG A 232 -6.34 12.87 -14.34
C ARG A 232 -6.73 13.82 -15.46
N LEU A 233 -6.65 13.36 -16.71
CA LEU A 233 -7.07 14.16 -17.86
C LEU A 233 -8.52 14.63 -17.72
N THR A 234 -9.40 13.74 -17.25
CA THR A 234 -10.81 14.09 -16.98
C THR A 234 -10.95 15.12 -15.85
N ALA A 235 -10.18 15.00 -14.77
CA ALA A 235 -10.18 15.94 -13.66
C ALA A 235 -9.64 17.33 -14.04
N GLU A 236 -8.61 17.38 -14.88
CA GLU A 236 -8.03 18.62 -15.42
C GLU A 236 -9.01 19.33 -16.34
N LEU A 237 -9.70 18.60 -17.23
CA LEU A 237 -10.77 19.16 -18.06
C LEU A 237 -11.92 19.72 -17.22
N SER A 238 -12.35 19.00 -16.18
CA SER A 238 -13.39 19.47 -15.26
C SER A 238 -12.97 20.75 -14.52
N THR A 239 -11.74 20.78 -14.03
CA THR A 239 -11.17 21.94 -13.32
C THR A 239 -11.07 23.16 -14.24
N THR A 240 -10.57 22.95 -15.46
CA THR A 240 -10.48 24.00 -16.49
C THR A 240 -11.87 24.51 -16.88
N GLY A 241 -12.84 23.62 -17.07
CA GLY A 241 -14.23 23.99 -17.37
C GLY A 241 -14.88 24.81 -16.26
N ASN A 242 -14.65 24.45 -15.00
CA ASN A 242 -15.13 25.22 -13.85
C ASN A 242 -14.49 26.61 -13.78
N PHE A 243 -13.17 26.71 -14.01
CA PHE A 243 -12.47 27.98 -14.06
C PHE A 243 -12.97 28.88 -15.19
N LEU A 244 -13.18 28.33 -16.39
CA LEU A 244 -13.73 29.09 -17.52
C LEU A 244 -15.15 29.59 -17.22
N ARG A 245 -15.98 28.78 -16.57
CA ARG A 245 -17.33 29.18 -16.14
C ARG A 245 -17.31 30.29 -15.11
N ASP A 246 -16.41 30.23 -14.13
CA ASP A 246 -16.23 31.28 -13.11
C ASP A 246 -15.75 32.60 -13.75
N LYS A 247 -14.71 32.53 -14.61
CA LYS A 247 -14.09 33.70 -15.21
C LYS A 247 -14.93 34.38 -16.31
N TYR A 248 -15.70 33.61 -17.08
CA TYR A 248 -16.42 34.12 -18.25
C TYR A 248 -17.94 33.96 -18.17
N GLY A 249 -18.46 33.04 -17.36
CA GLY A 249 -19.90 32.77 -17.26
C GLY A 249 -20.70 33.90 -16.61
N HIS A 250 -20.05 34.80 -15.87
CA HIS A 250 -20.73 35.93 -15.21
C HIS A 250 -20.84 37.18 -16.11
N ARG A 251 -20.12 37.25 -17.24
CA ARG A 251 -20.16 38.43 -18.13
C ARG A 251 -21.37 38.48 -19.07
N GLN A 252 -22.17 37.41 -19.13
CA GLN A 252 -23.28 37.34 -20.09
C GLN A 252 -24.63 37.71 -19.46
N LEU A 253 -24.71 37.86 -18.13
CA LEU A 253 -25.93 38.26 -17.43
C LEU A 253 -26.07 39.78 -17.24
N ASP A 254 -24.98 40.55 -17.35
CA ASP A 254 -25.01 42.02 -17.16
C ASP A 254 -25.34 42.83 -18.42
N VAL A 255 -25.37 42.23 -19.61
CA VAL A 255 -25.61 42.96 -20.88
C VAL A 255 -27.11 43.06 -21.25
N SER A 256 -27.99 42.37 -20.51
CA SER A 256 -29.43 42.35 -20.80
C SER A 256 -30.27 43.34 -19.97
N ASP A 257 -29.67 44.10 -19.05
CA ASP A 257 -30.41 44.97 -18.11
C ASP A 257 -30.14 46.49 -18.28
N SER A 258 -29.70 46.94 -19.46
CA SER A 258 -29.42 48.36 -19.72
C SER A 258 -30.28 49.00 -20.81
N ARG A 259 -31.53 48.55 -21.01
CA ARG A 259 -32.50 49.24 -21.89
C ARG A 259 -33.90 49.32 -21.27
N VAL A 260 -34.09 50.24 -20.33
CA VAL A 260 -35.32 51.02 -20.07
C VAL A 260 -34.84 52.29 -19.32
N PRO A 261 -35.22 53.53 -19.67
CA PRO A 261 -36.53 53.96 -20.19
C PRO A 261 -36.55 54.54 -21.61
#